data_AF-A0A1I3W4P9-F1
#
_entry.id   AF-A0A1I3W4P9-F1
#
_cell.length_a   1.000
_cell.length_b   1.000
_cell.length_c   1.000
_cell.angle_alpha   90.00
_cell.angle_beta   90.00
_cell.angle_gamma   90.00
#
_symmetry.space_group_name_H-M   'P 1'
#
loop_
_entity.id
_entity.type
_entity.pdbx_description
1 polymer ?
#
loop_
_entity_poly.entity_id
_entity_poly.type
_entity_poly.pdbx_seq_one_letter_code
_entity_poly.pdbx_strand_id
1 'polypeptide(L)'
;MISPSLRLLLLNIFFIALSAFSLYANFHYLWRVTPPIYIFLLLSIALLVRSIKNTSTAKGRSTRIMTWFSITLSALLTTALILGSLLTISLSSLGAKEKLKTVKSPDGAYVIDFYRFDAGAAGTFGIIGELNGPLWSKKKLYYQQRTEEVNVEWQGEEVVIINNKELNLKKGEVYGYD
;
A
#
# COMPACT_ATOMS: atom_id res chain seq x y z
N MET A 1 -35.81 -12.62 3.33
CA MET A 1 -34.90 -12.78 2.16
C MET A 1 -34.31 -11.41 1.81
N ILE A 2 -32.99 -11.21 1.87
CA ILE A 2 -32.33 -9.91 1.63
C ILE A 2 -32.45 -9.54 0.15
N SER A 3 -32.93 -8.33 -0.17
CA SER A 3 -33.10 -7.84 -1.55
C SER A 3 -31.74 -7.69 -2.27
N PRO A 4 -31.68 -7.88 -3.60
CA PRO A 4 -30.44 -7.79 -4.37
C PRO A 4 -29.76 -6.41 -4.24
N SER A 5 -30.54 -5.32 -4.18
CA SER A 5 -30.01 -3.97 -3.95
C SER A 5 -29.36 -3.79 -2.58
N LEU A 6 -29.92 -4.41 -1.52
CA LEU A 6 -29.33 -4.36 -0.17
C LEU A 6 -28.02 -5.17 -0.11
N ARG A 7 -27.93 -6.32 -0.79
CA ARG A 7 -26.68 -7.10 -0.88
C ARG A 7 -25.55 -6.30 -1.55
N LEU A 8 -25.86 -5.59 -2.63
CA LEU A 8 -24.89 -4.72 -3.33
C LEU A 8 -24.42 -3.56 -2.45
N LEU A 9 -25.33 -2.94 -1.71
CA LEU A 9 -25.00 -1.86 -0.79
C LEU A 9 -24.08 -2.34 0.34
N LEU A 10 -24.39 -3.49 0.95
CA LEU A 10 -23.54 -4.10 1.98
C LEU A 10 -22.14 -4.46 1.44
N LEU A 11 -22.06 -4.97 0.21
CA LEU A 11 -20.79 -5.29 -0.43
C LEU A 11 -19.94 -4.03 -0.66
N ASN A 12 -20.55 -2.92 -1.09
CA ASN A 12 -19.85 -1.64 -1.25
C ASN A 12 -19.31 -1.12 0.10
N ILE A 13 -20.12 -1.17 1.16
CA ILE A 13 -19.69 -0.75 2.50
C ILE A 13 -18.52 -1.61 2.99
N PHE A 14 -18.61 -2.93 2.81
CA PHE A 14 -17.54 -3.85 3.17
C PHE A 14 -16.23 -3.51 2.42
N PHE A 15 -16.31 -3.23 1.12
CA PHE A 15 -15.16 -2.85 0.31
C PHE A 15 -14.52 -1.54 0.77
N ILE A 16 -15.33 -0.56 1.15
CA ILE A 16 -14.84 0.72 1.69
C ILE A 16 -14.13 0.49 3.02
N ALA A 17 -14.72 -0.30 3.92
CA ALA A 17 -14.09 -0.63 5.19
C ALA A 17 -12.75 -1.36 4.98
N LEU A 18 -12.68 -2.30 4.03
CA LEU A 18 -11.46 -3.02 3.70
C LEU A 18 -10.39 -2.09 3.10
N SER A 19 -10.79 -1.18 2.21
CA SER A 19 -9.89 -0.18 1.63
C SER A 19 -9.36 0.80 2.69
N ALA A 20 -10.23 1.25 3.59
CA ALA A 20 -9.85 2.13 4.69
C ALA A 20 -8.90 1.43 5.67
N PHE A 21 -9.18 0.17 6.01
CA PHE A 21 -8.29 -0.66 6.83
C PHE A 21 -6.92 -0.86 6.17
N SER A 22 -6.91 -1.13 4.85
CA SER A 22 -5.67 -1.27 4.08
C SER A 22 -4.84 0.03 4.07
N LEU A 23 -5.48 1.20 3.96
CA LEU A 23 -4.80 2.49 4.08
C LEU A 23 -4.27 2.73 5.49
N TYR A 24 -5.09 2.49 6.52
CA TYR A 24 -4.67 2.60 7.92
C TYR A 24 -3.44 1.73 8.21
N ALA A 25 -3.47 0.47 7.74
CA ALA A 25 -2.36 -0.45 7.93
C ALA A 25 -1.06 0.03 7.24
N ASN A 26 -1.16 0.72 6.11
CA ASN A 26 -0.03 1.28 5.38
C ASN A 26 0.71 2.38 6.18
N PHE A 27 -0.05 3.20 6.92
CA PHE A 27 0.52 4.31 7.68
C PHE A 27 1.14 3.86 9.01
N HIS A 28 0.51 2.91 9.70
CA HIS A 28 0.88 2.57 11.08
C HIS A 28 1.76 1.33 11.24
N TYR A 29 1.79 0.41 10.27
CA TYR A 29 2.60 -0.81 10.39
C TYR A 29 3.85 -0.78 9.52
N LEU A 30 4.92 -1.39 10.04
CA LEU A 30 6.17 -1.61 9.31
C LEU A 30 5.97 -2.47 8.06
N TRP A 31 4.96 -3.35 8.10
CA TRP A 31 4.54 -4.18 6.98
C TRP A 31 3.53 -3.46 6.10
N ARG A 32 3.95 -3.13 4.88
CA ARG A 32 3.07 -2.65 3.83
C ARG A 32 2.38 -3.83 3.16
N VAL A 33 1.31 -4.33 3.78
CA VAL A 33 0.41 -5.32 3.16
C VAL A 33 -0.66 -4.57 2.39
N THR A 34 -0.32 -4.13 1.17
CA THR A 34 -1.31 -3.52 0.29
C THR A 34 -1.31 -4.24 -1.03
N PRO A 35 -2.42 -4.92 -1.42
CA PRO A 35 -2.71 -5.12 -2.83
C PRO A 35 -2.43 -3.80 -3.53
N PRO A 36 -1.72 -3.79 -4.68
CA PRO A 36 -1.49 -2.56 -5.42
C PRO A 36 -2.82 -1.80 -5.55
N ILE A 37 -2.82 -0.48 -5.38
CA ILE A 37 -4.04 0.37 -5.44
C ILE A 37 -4.89 0.05 -6.69
N TYR A 38 -4.24 -0.42 -7.75
CA TYR A 38 -4.81 -0.93 -8.99
C TYR A 38 -5.78 -2.12 -8.82
N ILE A 39 -5.56 -3.03 -7.86
CA ILE A 39 -6.48 -4.15 -7.56
C ILE A 39 -7.80 -3.62 -6.99
N PHE A 40 -7.73 -2.71 -6.02
CA PHE A 40 -8.92 -2.05 -5.47
C PHE A 40 -9.64 -1.20 -6.53
N LEU A 41 -8.87 -0.56 -7.42
CA LEU A 41 -9.42 0.19 -8.55
C LEU A 41 -10.20 -0.72 -9.50
N LEU A 42 -9.64 -1.86 -9.92
CA LEU A 42 -10.35 -2.83 -10.77
C LEU A 42 -11.64 -3.35 -10.12
N LEU A 43 -11.58 -3.68 -8.82
CA LEU A 43 -12.73 -4.16 -8.07
C LEU A 43 -13.82 -3.09 -7.93
N SER A 44 -13.43 -1.84 -7.64
CA SER A 44 -14.37 -0.73 -7.54
C SER A 44 -15.06 -0.41 -8.89
N ILE A 45 -14.34 -0.48 -10.01
CA ILE A 45 -14.93 -0.36 -11.35
C ILE A 45 -15.94 -1.49 -11.59
N ALA A 46 -15.59 -2.74 -11.26
CA ALA A 46 -16.51 -3.87 -11.41
C ALA A 46 -17.79 -3.69 -10.55
N LEU A 47 -17.65 -3.18 -9.33
CA LEU A 47 -18.78 -2.84 -8.45
C LEU A 47 -19.64 -1.71 -9.01
N LEU A 48 -19.03 -0.69 -9.60
CA LEU A 48 -19.74 0.41 -10.25
C LEU A 48 -20.56 -0.10 -11.45
N VAL A 49 -19.95 -0.89 -12.34
CA VAL A 49 -20.64 -1.51 -13.49
C VAL A 49 -21.81 -2.38 -13.03
N ARG A 50 -21.61 -3.19 -11.98
CA ARG A 50 -22.66 -4.03 -11.41
C ARG A 50 -23.78 -3.20 -10.78
N SER A 51 -23.46 -2.08 -10.12
CA SER A 51 -24.42 -1.17 -9.51
C SER A 51 -25.27 -0.45 -10.56
N ILE A 52 -24.68 -0.05 -11.69
CA ILE A 52 -25.41 0.53 -12.83
C ILE A 52 -26.38 -0.49 -13.42
N LYS A 53 -25.96 -1.73 -13.65
CA LYS A 53 -26.85 -2.80 -14.17
C LYS A 53 -28.05 -3.08 -13.26
N ASN A 54 -27.86 -2.96 -11.94
CA ASN A 54 -28.91 -3.21 -10.94
C ASN A 54 -30.08 -2.21 -11.00
N THR A 55 -29.91 -1.04 -11.64
CA THR A 55 -30.98 -0.04 -11.82
C THR A 55 -32.21 -0.60 -12.54
N SER A 56 -31.98 -1.44 -13.56
CA SER A 56 -33.03 -2.07 -14.37
C SER A 56 -33.94 -3.01 -13.57
N THR A 57 -33.43 -3.56 -12.47
CA THR A 57 -34.15 -4.52 -11.62
C THR A 57 -34.86 -3.88 -10.42
N ALA A 58 -34.67 -2.58 -10.18
CA ALA A 58 -35.17 -1.90 -8.99
C ALA A 58 -36.67 -1.58 -9.08
N LYS A 59 -37.49 -2.48 -8.53
CA LYS A 59 -38.95 -2.34 -8.40
C LYS A 59 -39.32 -1.88 -6.98
N GLY A 60 -39.71 -0.61 -6.84
CA GLY A 60 -40.13 -0.01 -5.56
C GLY A 60 -39.29 1.19 -5.13
N ARG A 61 -39.86 2.08 -4.31
CA ARG A 61 -39.23 3.34 -3.88
C ARG A 61 -37.96 3.10 -3.05
N SER A 62 -38.01 2.20 -2.08
CA SER A 62 -36.86 1.88 -1.21
C SER A 62 -35.69 1.27 -2.00
N THR A 63 -35.95 0.28 -2.86
CA THR A 63 -34.91 -0.36 -3.69
C THR A 63 -34.28 0.60 -4.69
N ARG A 64 -35.04 1.59 -5.20
CA ARG A 64 -34.51 2.65 -6.07
C ARG A 64 -33.53 3.55 -5.30
N ILE A 65 -33.90 4.02 -4.11
CA ILE A 65 -33.03 4.86 -3.27
C ILE A 65 -31.73 4.11 -2.95
N MET A 66 -31.80 2.85 -2.54
CA MET A 66 -30.61 2.04 -2.24
C MET A 66 -29.70 1.83 -3.44
N THR A 67 -30.29 1.69 -4.64
CA THR A 67 -29.52 1.50 -5.88
C THR A 67 -28.81 2.79 -6.27
N TRP A 68 -29.49 3.94 -6.20
CA TRP A 68 -28.85 5.24 -6.41
C TRP A 68 -27.74 5.52 -5.41
N PHE A 69 -27.97 5.21 -4.12
CA PHE A 69 -26.94 5.31 -3.09
C PHE A 69 -25.74 4.40 -3.35
N SER A 70 -25.97 3.18 -3.84
CA SER A 70 -24.87 2.26 -4.19
C SER A 70 -24.05 2.78 -5.38
N ILE A 71 -24.70 3.41 -6.37
CA ILE A 71 -24.02 4.02 -7.52
C ILE A 71 -23.20 5.22 -7.07
N THR A 72 -23.78 6.14 -6.29
CA THR A 72 -23.04 7.32 -5.83
C THR A 72 -21.85 6.93 -4.96
N LEU A 73 -22.02 5.95 -4.06
CA LEU A 73 -20.98 5.46 -3.17
C LEU A 73 -19.84 4.78 -3.93
N SER A 74 -20.17 3.91 -4.90
CA SER A 74 -19.15 3.25 -5.74
C SER A 74 -18.43 4.24 -6.66
N ALA A 75 -19.13 5.21 -7.24
CA ALA A 75 -18.54 6.27 -8.05
C ALA A 75 -17.59 7.17 -7.25
N LEU A 76 -17.97 7.50 -6.00
CA LEU A 76 -17.11 8.27 -5.11
C LEU A 76 -15.83 7.49 -4.75
N LEU A 77 -15.95 6.19 -4.45
CA LEU A 77 -14.81 5.32 -4.17
C LEU A 77 -13.87 5.21 -5.39
N THR A 78 -14.40 4.96 -6.59
CA THR A 78 -13.58 4.88 -7.81
C THR A 78 -12.84 6.19 -8.06
N THR A 79 -13.54 7.32 -7.89
CA THR A 79 -12.96 8.66 -8.10
C THR A 79 -11.84 8.94 -7.08
N ALA A 80 -12.06 8.62 -5.81
CA ALA A 80 -11.07 8.78 -4.75
C ALA A 80 -9.81 7.92 -5.01
N LEU A 81 -9.98 6.67 -5.45
CA LEU A 81 -8.85 5.79 -5.79
C LEU A 81 -8.07 6.30 -7.01
N ILE A 82 -8.76 6.79 -8.04
CA ILE A 82 -8.11 7.40 -9.22
C ILE A 82 -7.32 8.64 -8.82
N LEU A 83 -7.95 9.59 -8.11
CA LEU A 83 -7.30 10.81 -7.65
C LEU A 83 -6.11 10.50 -6.73
N GLY A 84 -6.26 9.56 -5.80
CA GLY A 84 -5.16 9.12 -4.94
C GLY A 84 -3.99 8.52 -5.72
N SER A 85 -4.27 7.75 -6.78
CA SER A 85 -3.23 7.19 -7.64
C SER A 85 -2.49 8.26 -8.44
N LEU A 86 -3.22 9.24 -9.01
CA LEU A 86 -2.63 10.36 -9.75
C LEU A 86 -1.77 11.23 -8.83
N LEU A 87 -2.29 11.55 -7.64
CA LEU A 87 -1.56 12.31 -6.63
C LEU A 87 -0.27 11.60 -6.23
N THR A 88 -0.31 10.27 -6.05
CA THR A 88 0.89 9.48 -5.71
C THR A 88 1.93 9.56 -6.82
N ILE A 89 1.52 9.46 -8.08
CA ILE A 89 2.44 9.57 -9.23
C ILE A 89 3.06 10.98 -9.28
N SER A 90 2.25 12.03 -9.13
CA SER A 90 2.72 13.41 -9.10
C SER A 90 3.66 13.68 -7.92
N LEU A 91 3.34 13.21 -6.72
CA LEU A 91 4.21 13.36 -5.54
C LEU A 91 5.50 12.54 -5.66
N SER A 92 5.46 11.38 -6.31
CA SER A 92 6.65 10.56 -6.56
C SER A 92 7.65 11.27 -7.47
N SER A 93 7.19 12.19 -8.33
CA SER A 93 8.09 13.04 -9.13
C SER A 93 8.69 14.22 -8.35
N LEU A 94 8.15 14.56 -7.18
CA LEU A 94 8.57 15.72 -6.37
C LEU A 94 9.53 15.35 -5.23
N GLY A 95 9.50 14.11 -4.75
CA GLY A 95 10.44 13.57 -3.76
C GLY A 95 11.03 12.27 -4.27
N ALA A 96 12.26 12.33 -4.77
CA ALA A 96 12.91 11.19 -5.42
C ALA A 96 13.26 10.12 -4.39
N LYS A 97 12.49 9.02 -4.36
CA LYS A 97 13.00 7.75 -3.87
C LYS A 97 13.75 7.08 -5.00
N GLU A 98 15.06 7.23 -5.00
CA GLU A 98 15.94 6.61 -5.98
C GLU A 98 16.38 5.24 -5.48
N LYS A 99 16.15 4.19 -6.27
CA LYS A 99 16.61 2.85 -5.91
C LYS A 99 18.12 2.79 -6.06
N LEU A 100 18.83 2.53 -4.95
CA LEU A 100 20.29 2.41 -4.93
C LEU A 100 20.75 1.02 -5.33
N LYS A 101 20.28 -0.01 -4.61
CA LYS A 101 20.64 -1.41 -4.88
C LYS A 101 19.64 -2.39 -4.26
N THR A 102 19.69 -3.62 -4.73
CA THR A 102 19.02 -4.78 -4.11
C THR A 102 20.09 -5.75 -3.65
N VAL A 103 20.00 -6.23 -2.42
CA VAL A 103 20.87 -7.27 -1.87
C VAL A 103 20.05 -8.49 -1.49
N LYS A 104 20.68 -9.66 -1.53
CA LYS A 104 20.08 -10.93 -1.12
C LYS A 104 20.93 -11.56 -0.02
N SER A 105 20.32 -12.28 0.91
CA SER A 105 21.04 -13.12 1.85
C SER A 105 21.81 -14.22 1.10
N PRO A 106 22.87 -14.80 1.70
CA PRO A 106 23.65 -15.87 1.07
C PRO A 106 22.83 -17.07 0.58
N ASP A 107 21.79 -17.44 1.32
CA ASP A 107 20.83 -18.52 1.00
C ASP A 107 19.67 -18.05 0.08
N GLY A 108 19.54 -16.74 -0.13
CA GLY A 108 18.48 -16.11 -0.90
C GLY A 108 17.12 -16.00 -0.20
N ALA A 109 17.00 -16.38 1.08
CA ALA A 109 15.75 -16.30 1.84
C ALA A 109 15.28 -14.86 2.08
N TYR A 110 16.22 -13.91 2.17
CA TYR A 110 15.93 -12.50 2.39
C TYR A 110 16.38 -11.66 1.20
N VAL A 111 15.52 -10.73 0.77
CA VAL A 111 15.83 -9.77 -0.29
C VAL A 111 15.52 -8.37 0.22
N ILE A 112 16.51 -7.48 0.21
CA ILE A 112 16.40 -6.11 0.72
C ILE A 112 16.63 -5.15 -0.44
N ASP A 113 15.68 -4.24 -0.66
CA ASP A 113 15.81 -3.11 -1.57
C ASP A 113 16.20 -1.86 -0.77
N PHE A 114 17.24 -1.15 -1.22
CA PHE A 114 17.65 0.14 -0.65
C PHE A 114 17.29 1.30 -1.56
N TYR A 115 16.78 2.36 -0.96
CA TYR A 115 16.38 3.58 -1.63
C TYR A 115 17.02 4.78 -0.94
N ARG A 116 17.58 5.70 -1.72
CA ARG A 116 17.88 7.05 -1.27
C ARG A 116 16.60 7.86 -1.30
N PHE A 117 16.33 8.64 -0.27
CA PHE A 117 15.27 9.64 -0.30
C PHE A 117 15.88 11.02 -0.11
N ASP A 118 15.33 12.00 -0.82
CA ASP A 118 15.64 13.41 -0.64
C ASP A 118 14.32 14.18 -0.62
N ALA A 119 14.06 14.89 0.48
CA ALA A 119 12.86 15.71 0.64
C ALA A 119 13.05 17.16 0.14
N GLY A 120 14.17 17.45 -0.55
CA GLY A 120 14.45 18.72 -1.19
C GLY A 120 14.96 19.80 -0.24
N ALA A 121 14.94 21.07 -0.69
CA ALA A 121 15.64 22.19 -0.05
C ALA A 121 15.30 22.45 1.43
N ALA A 122 14.10 22.10 1.89
CA ALA A 122 13.67 22.25 3.28
C ALA A 122 13.59 20.90 4.03
N GLY A 123 13.96 19.81 3.36
CA GLY A 123 13.79 18.44 3.82
C GLY A 123 15.09 17.79 4.28
N THR A 124 14.97 16.62 4.91
CA THR A 124 16.12 15.75 5.20
C THR A 124 16.27 14.73 4.07
N PHE A 125 17.48 14.23 3.89
CA PHE A 125 17.79 13.13 2.98
C PHE A 125 18.26 11.93 3.77
N GLY A 126 18.33 10.77 3.13
CA GLY A 126 18.79 9.57 3.80
C GLY A 126 18.55 8.29 3.01
N ILE A 127 18.59 7.17 3.72
CA ILE A 127 18.45 5.83 3.17
C ILE A 127 17.31 5.10 3.85
N ILE A 128 16.51 4.42 3.05
CA ILE A 128 15.47 3.48 3.48
C ILE A 128 15.83 2.09 2.97
N GLY A 129 15.79 1.10 3.85
CA GLY A 129 15.85 -0.33 3.50
C GLY A 129 14.49 -0.98 3.66
N GLU A 130 14.00 -1.63 2.60
CA GLU A 130 12.75 -2.38 2.58
C GLU A 130 13.04 -3.87 2.35
N LEU A 131 12.66 -4.72 3.30
CA LEU A 131 12.69 -6.17 3.17
C LEU A 131 11.49 -6.63 2.35
N ASN A 132 11.75 -7.38 1.28
CA ASN A 132 10.71 -7.98 0.46
C ASN A 132 10.15 -9.21 1.16
N GLY A 133 8.84 -9.19 1.42
CA GLY A 133 8.10 -10.31 1.97
C GLY A 133 7.33 -11.09 0.90
N PRO A 134 6.50 -12.05 1.32
CA PRO A 134 5.66 -12.80 0.41
C PRO A 134 4.65 -11.90 -0.32
N LEU A 135 4.38 -12.24 -1.58
CA LEU A 135 3.49 -11.54 -2.51
C LEU A 135 3.93 -10.08 -2.76
N TRP A 136 3.09 -9.11 -2.43
CA TRP A 136 3.29 -7.66 -2.62
C TRP A 136 3.70 -6.95 -1.32
N SER A 137 4.08 -7.71 -0.30
CA SER A 137 4.37 -7.16 1.02
C SER A 137 5.81 -6.67 1.08
N LYS A 138 6.00 -5.43 1.53
CA LYS A 138 7.33 -4.89 1.87
C LYS A 138 7.35 -4.48 3.32
N LYS A 139 8.40 -4.84 4.05
CA LYS A 139 8.61 -4.43 5.43
C LYS A 139 9.69 -3.35 5.48
N LYS A 140 9.39 -2.20 6.05
CA LYS A 140 10.43 -1.21 6.39
C LYS A 140 11.34 -1.81 7.46
N LEU A 141 12.63 -1.87 7.15
CA LEU A 141 13.65 -2.50 8.00
C LEU A 141 14.65 -1.47 8.52
N TYR A 142 15.05 -0.54 7.67
CA TYR A 142 16.15 0.39 7.95
C TYR A 142 15.77 1.80 7.56
N TYR A 143 16.06 2.76 8.43
CA TYR A 143 15.95 4.18 8.16
C TYR A 143 17.14 4.93 8.76
N GLN A 144 17.85 5.68 7.94
CA GLN A 144 18.93 6.53 8.41
C GLN A 144 18.89 7.87 7.68
N GLN A 145 18.86 8.95 8.45
CA GLN A 145 18.93 10.30 7.91
C GLN A 145 20.38 10.75 7.70
N ARG A 146 20.57 11.74 6.82
CA ARG A 146 21.85 12.39 6.51
C ARG A 146 22.92 11.39 6.07
N THR A 147 22.54 10.45 5.21
CA THR A 147 23.44 9.43 4.67
C THR A 147 23.11 9.21 3.20
N GLU A 148 24.13 9.15 2.35
CA GLU A 148 23.96 9.02 0.90
C GLU A 148 24.28 7.62 0.39
N GLU A 149 25.22 6.94 1.05
CA GLU A 149 25.70 5.63 0.66
C GLU A 149 25.26 4.54 1.64
N VAL A 150 25.02 3.36 1.09
CA VAL A 150 24.69 2.17 1.88
C VAL A 150 25.78 1.11 1.70
N ASN A 151 26.52 0.83 2.76
CA ASN A 151 27.34 -0.39 2.85
C ASN A 151 26.52 -1.50 3.50
N VAL A 152 26.55 -2.70 2.90
CA VAL A 152 25.80 -3.86 3.38
C VAL A 152 26.71 -5.07 3.40
N GLU A 153 26.81 -5.69 4.56
CA GLU A 153 27.56 -6.92 4.77
C GLU A 153 26.64 -7.94 5.44
N TRP A 154 26.72 -9.20 5.00
CA TRP A 154 25.95 -10.29 5.60
C TRP A 154 26.82 -11.06 6.58
N GLN A 155 26.32 -11.25 7.79
CA GLN A 155 26.94 -12.08 8.81
C GLN A 155 26.13 -13.38 8.95
N GLY A 156 26.38 -14.32 8.04
CA GLY A 156 25.56 -15.52 7.89
C GLY A 156 24.27 -15.25 7.11
N GLU A 157 23.25 -16.09 7.33
CA GLU A 157 22.01 -16.08 6.53
C GLU A 157 20.96 -15.07 7.04
N GLU A 158 20.93 -14.83 8.34
CA GLU A 158 19.83 -14.12 9.01
C GLU A 158 20.21 -12.74 9.56
N VAL A 159 21.51 -12.43 9.61
CA VAL A 159 22.03 -11.18 10.18
C VAL A 159 22.67 -10.33 9.09
N VAL A 160 22.26 -9.07 9.03
CA VAL A 160 22.78 -8.08 8.07
C VAL A 160 23.32 -6.88 8.82
N ILE A 161 24.49 -6.39 8.41
CA ILE A 161 25.11 -5.17 8.89
C ILE A 161 24.92 -4.10 7.82
N ILE A 162 24.19 -3.05 8.15
CA ILE A 162 23.88 -1.92 7.26
C ILE A 162 24.51 -0.67 7.87
N ASN A 163 25.49 -0.06 7.21
CA ASN A 163 26.22 1.13 7.72
C ASN A 163 26.65 0.98 9.20
N ASN A 164 27.28 -0.15 9.52
CA ASN A 164 27.73 -0.52 10.88
C ASN A 164 26.60 -0.74 11.90
N LYS A 165 25.36 -0.92 11.45
CA LYS A 165 24.22 -1.33 12.28
C LYS A 165 23.85 -2.78 11.98
N GLU A 166 24.06 -3.64 12.97
CA GLU A 166 23.68 -5.05 12.90
C GLU A 166 22.16 -5.20 13.12
N LEU A 167 21.52 -6.00 12.27
CA LEU A 167 20.10 -6.33 12.36
C LEU A 167 19.89 -7.83 12.14
N ASN A 168 19.21 -8.46 13.10
CA ASN A 168 18.75 -9.84 12.99
C ASN A 168 17.35 -9.90 12.35
N LEU A 169 17.29 -10.35 11.10
CA LEU A 169 16.05 -10.38 10.32
C LEU A 169 15.05 -11.41 10.84
N LYS A 170 15.51 -12.50 11.44
CA LYS A 170 14.66 -13.54 12.04
C LYS A 170 13.97 -13.07 13.30
N LYS A 171 14.66 -12.30 14.14
CA LYS A 171 14.07 -11.62 15.31
C LYS A 171 13.16 -10.46 14.90
N GLY A 172 13.20 -10.06 13.62
CA GLY A 172 12.38 -8.99 13.08
C GLY A 172 12.85 -7.59 13.49
N GLU A 173 14.11 -7.46 13.88
CA GLU A 173 14.74 -6.20 14.29
C GLU A 173 14.65 -5.14 13.19
N VAL A 174 14.54 -3.88 13.59
CA VAL A 174 14.48 -2.72 12.70
C VAL A 174 15.34 -1.60 13.27
N TYR A 175 15.78 -0.69 12.40
CA TYR A 175 16.58 0.48 12.80
C TYR A 175 15.97 1.78 12.25
N GLY A 176 15.98 2.83 13.09
CA GLY A 176 15.52 4.17 12.74
C GLY A 176 13.99 4.34 12.69
N TYR A 177 13.26 3.36 13.21
CA TYR A 177 11.82 3.41 13.43
C TYR A 177 11.58 3.20 14.94
N ASP A 178 11.47 4.31 15.68
CA ASP A 178 11.09 4.35 17.09
C ASP A 178 9.57 4.35 17.27
#